data_AF-A0A1X7TKH7-F1
#
_entry.id   AF-A0A1X7TKH7-F1
#
_cell.length_a   1.000
_cell.length_b   1.000
_cell.length_c   1.000
_cell.angle_alpha   90.00
_cell.angle_beta   90.00
_cell.angle_gamma   90.00
#
_symmetry.space_group_name_H-M   'P 1'
#
loop_
_entity.id
_entity.type
_entity.pdbx_description
1 polymer ?
#
loop_
_entity_poly.entity_id
_entity_poly.type
_entity_poly.pdbx_seq_one_letter_code
_entity_poly.pdbx_strand_id
1 'polypeptide(L)'
;MLASHTRTLKLEICCQVGVTLNYIHSVSKELLQEELKKLEILPTDLDGPDLIQALNGLYPHDIGHYLGMDVHDTPLLSHNVVLQPGMVITVEPGVYIRRDFPIQNHIKAKEFLGAAVRIEDDVLITSDGPQVLNKGTPQTVEEISAIIN
;
A
#
# COMPACT_ATOMS: atom_id res chain seq x y z
N MET A 1 7.02 8.50 -7.56
CA MET A 1 5.77 7.78 -7.92
C MET A 1 5.03 7.30 -6.67
N LEU A 2 5.60 6.37 -5.88
CA LEU A 2 5.05 6.03 -4.55
C LEU A 2 5.42 7.04 -3.45
N ALA A 3 6.59 7.69 -3.55
CA ALA A 3 7.12 8.59 -2.53
C ALA A 3 6.28 9.85 -2.21
N SER A 4 5.52 10.40 -3.18
CA SER A 4 4.64 11.56 -2.87
C SER A 4 3.30 11.14 -2.27
N HIS A 5 2.98 9.85 -2.29
CA HIS A 5 1.69 9.31 -1.85
C HIS A 5 1.80 8.37 -0.65
N THR A 6 2.98 7.99 -0.17
CA THR A 6 3.11 7.00 0.92
C THR A 6 3.04 7.63 2.31
N ARG A 7 3.70 8.76 2.54
CA ARG A 7 3.47 9.54 3.78
C ARG A 7 2.06 10.14 3.83
N THR A 8 1.45 10.35 2.67
CA THR A 8 0.12 10.91 2.47
C THR A 8 -0.81 9.92 1.80
N LEU A 9 -0.64 8.62 2.09
CA LEU A 9 -1.68 7.63 1.78
C LEU A 9 -2.72 7.72 2.88
N LYS A 10 -3.18 8.94 3.17
CA LYS A 10 -4.33 9.19 4.04
C LYS A 10 -4.28 8.34 5.32
N LEU A 11 -3.11 8.09 5.92
CA LEU A 11 -2.97 7.22 7.09
C LEU A 11 -3.91 7.70 8.19
N GLU A 12 -3.96 9.02 8.39
CA GLU A 12 -4.89 9.69 9.29
C GLU A 12 -6.38 9.47 8.94
N ILE A 13 -6.75 9.25 7.68
CA ILE A 13 -8.14 9.02 7.23
C ILE A 13 -8.49 7.53 7.23
N CYS A 14 -7.54 6.64 6.95
CA CYS A 14 -7.80 5.22 6.74
C CYS A 14 -7.49 4.36 7.96
N CYS A 15 -6.51 4.72 8.80
CA CYS A 15 -6.12 3.95 9.99
C CYS A 15 -6.74 4.54 11.26
N GLN A 16 -8.06 4.70 11.26
CA GLN A 16 -8.82 5.22 12.41
C GLN A 16 -9.52 4.10 13.17
N VAL A 17 -9.94 4.40 14.40
CA VAL A 17 -10.90 3.56 15.12
C VAL A 17 -12.18 3.43 14.29
N GLY A 18 -12.73 2.23 14.20
CA GLY A 18 -13.99 1.98 13.48
C GLY A 18 -13.84 1.44 12.06
N VAL A 19 -12.62 1.32 11.54
CA VAL A 19 -12.33 0.66 10.25
C VAL A 19 -11.72 -0.73 10.44
N THR A 20 -11.55 -1.48 9.34
CA THR A 20 -10.94 -2.83 9.34
C THR A 20 -9.72 -2.87 8.42
N LEU A 21 -8.82 -3.85 8.58
CA LEU A 21 -7.70 -4.06 7.65
C LEU A 21 -8.18 -4.27 6.20
N ASN A 22 -9.28 -5.01 6.00
CA ASN A 22 -9.88 -5.21 4.68
C ASN A 22 -10.44 -3.92 4.05
N TYR A 23 -10.97 -3.01 4.87
CA TYR A 23 -11.38 -1.69 4.40
C TYR A 23 -10.16 -0.89 3.93
N ILE A 24 -9.11 -0.85 4.74
CA ILE A 24 -7.85 -0.16 4.39
C ILE A 24 -7.27 -0.75 3.09
N HIS A 25 -7.33 -2.07 2.93
CA HIS A 25 -6.87 -2.76 1.72
C HIS A 25 -7.63 -2.31 0.48
N SER A 26 -8.96 -2.27 0.56
CA SER A 26 -9.82 -1.83 -0.53
C SER A 26 -9.49 -0.40 -0.95
N VAL A 27 -9.36 0.52 0.01
CA VAL A 27 -8.97 1.91 -0.27
C VAL A 27 -7.56 1.99 -0.89
N SER A 28 -6.61 1.19 -0.40
CA SER A 28 -5.25 1.18 -0.96
C SER A 28 -5.24 0.72 -2.43
N LYS A 29 -6.08 -0.26 -2.79
CA LYS A 29 -6.23 -0.73 -4.18
C LYS A 29 -6.87 0.32 -5.08
N GLU A 30 -7.87 1.03 -4.60
CA GLU A 30 -8.51 2.13 -5.34
C GLU A 30 -7.51 3.26 -5.64
N LEU A 31 -6.73 3.68 -4.63
CA LEU A 31 -5.72 4.72 -4.80
C LEU A 31 -4.58 4.28 -5.73
N LEU A 32 -4.13 3.03 -5.60
CA LEU A 32 -3.14 2.48 -6.52
C LEU A 32 -3.66 2.43 -7.96
N GLN A 33 -4.91 2.01 -8.16
CA GLN A 33 -5.55 2.02 -9.47
C GLN A 33 -5.56 3.41 -10.10
N GLU A 34 -5.99 4.43 -9.36
CA GLU A 34 -6.05 5.82 -9.84
C GLU A 34 -4.67 6.31 -10.29
N GLU A 35 -3.64 6.07 -9.47
CA GLU A 35 -2.27 6.48 -9.79
C GLU A 35 -1.70 5.69 -10.97
N LEU A 36 -1.91 4.37 -11.04
CA LEU A 36 -1.44 3.55 -12.17
C LEU A 36 -2.07 3.96 -13.50
N LYS A 37 -3.35 4.36 -13.50
CA LYS A 37 -4.04 4.90 -14.69
C LYS A 37 -3.48 6.26 -15.09
N LYS A 38 -3.27 7.16 -14.14
CA LYS A 38 -2.68 8.49 -14.35
C LYS A 38 -1.26 8.42 -14.89
N LEU A 39 -0.51 7.39 -14.51
CA LEU A 39 0.85 7.13 -14.98
C LEU A 39 0.89 6.34 -16.30
N GLU A 40 -0.27 5.99 -16.86
CA GLU A 40 -0.43 5.19 -18.09
C GLU A 40 0.28 3.81 -18.00
N ILE A 41 0.43 3.30 -16.77
CA ILE A 41 0.83 1.91 -16.51
C ILE A 41 -0.37 0.99 -16.73
N LEU A 42 -1.57 1.46 -16.33
CA LEU A 42 -2.84 0.87 -16.71
C LEU A 42 -3.59 1.80 -17.69
N PRO A 43 -4.41 1.25 -18.60
CA PRO A 43 -5.29 2.04 -19.46
C PRO A 43 -6.34 2.74 -18.61
N THR A 44 -6.72 3.96 -19.00
CA THR A 44 -7.72 4.74 -18.27
C THR A 44 -9.11 4.09 -18.28
N ASP A 45 -9.44 3.39 -19.36
CA ASP A 45 -10.70 2.69 -19.61
C ASP A 45 -10.71 1.23 -19.14
N LEU A 46 -9.60 0.69 -18.64
CA LEU A 46 -9.56 -0.67 -18.09
C LEU A 46 -10.49 -0.80 -16.89
N ASP A 47 -11.41 -1.76 -16.92
CA ASP A 47 -12.42 -1.99 -15.90
C ASP A 47 -12.71 -3.49 -15.67
N GLY A 48 -13.67 -3.77 -14.79
CA GLY A 48 -14.21 -5.12 -14.60
C GLY A 48 -13.17 -6.17 -14.19
N PRO A 49 -13.34 -7.44 -14.64
CA PRO A 49 -12.45 -8.54 -14.29
C PRO A 49 -10.99 -8.33 -14.70
N ASP A 50 -10.75 -7.68 -15.85
CA ASP A 50 -9.39 -7.45 -16.37
C ASP A 50 -8.63 -6.46 -15.48
N LEU A 51 -9.31 -5.39 -15.03
CA LEU A 51 -8.75 -4.47 -14.03
C LEU A 51 -8.40 -5.18 -12.72
N ILE A 52 -9.30 -6.02 -12.22
CA ILE A 52 -9.08 -6.78 -10.98
C ILE A 52 -7.87 -7.72 -11.14
N GLN A 53 -7.77 -8.41 -12.28
CA GLN A 53 -6.63 -9.29 -12.57
C GLN A 53 -5.32 -8.51 -12.66
N ALA A 54 -5.32 -7.36 -13.35
CA ALA A 54 -4.14 -6.50 -13.47
C ALA A 54 -3.68 -5.97 -12.10
N LEU A 55 -4.61 -5.45 -11.28
CA LEU A 55 -4.30 -4.97 -9.94
C LEU A 55 -3.79 -6.07 -9.03
N ASN A 56 -4.38 -7.27 -9.06
CA ASN A 56 -3.88 -8.41 -8.26
C ASN A 56 -2.49 -8.87 -8.74
N GLY A 57 -2.16 -8.71 -10.02
CA GLY A 57 -0.83 -8.99 -10.55
C GLY A 57 0.21 -7.95 -10.11
N LEU A 58 -0.19 -6.68 -10.06
CA LEU A 58 0.67 -5.54 -9.68
C LEU A 58 0.80 -5.38 -8.16
N TYR A 59 -0.19 -5.79 -7.39
CA TYR A 59 -0.27 -5.68 -5.94
C TYR A 59 -0.83 -6.98 -5.34
N PRO A 60 0.03 -8.03 -5.22
CA PRO A 60 -0.38 -9.41 -5.00
C PRO A 60 -0.50 -9.81 -3.52
N HIS A 61 -0.46 -8.85 -2.60
CA HIS A 61 -0.52 -9.09 -1.15
C HIS A 61 -1.51 -8.14 -0.49
N ASP A 62 -1.81 -8.39 0.78
CA ASP A 62 -2.65 -7.52 1.60
C ASP A 62 -1.90 -6.23 2.00
N ILE A 63 -2.66 -5.20 2.37
CA ILE A 63 -2.11 -3.92 2.83
C ILE A 63 -1.33 -4.00 4.14
N GLY A 64 -1.48 -5.08 4.90
CA GLY A 64 -0.78 -5.28 6.16
C GLY A 64 -1.45 -6.31 7.03
N HIS A 65 -0.93 -6.43 8.25
CA HIS A 65 -1.33 -7.43 9.25
C HIS A 65 -1.20 -6.85 10.67
N TYR A 66 -1.68 -7.58 11.67
CA TYR A 66 -1.42 -7.22 13.07
C TYR A 66 0.05 -7.42 13.42
N LEU A 67 0.58 -6.58 14.31
CA LEU A 67 1.98 -6.59 14.74
C LEU A 67 2.07 -6.55 16.26
N GLY A 68 3.00 -7.31 16.83
CA GLY A 68 3.23 -7.33 18.27
C GLY A 68 4.37 -8.25 18.67
N MET A 69 4.10 -9.31 19.44
CA MET A 69 5.15 -10.25 19.85
C MET A 69 5.72 -11.06 18.68
N ASP A 70 4.87 -11.34 17.70
CA ASP A 70 5.22 -11.94 16.42
C ASP A 70 5.11 -10.91 15.29
N VAL A 71 5.80 -11.14 14.18
CA VAL A 71 5.74 -10.26 12.99
C VAL A 71 4.32 -10.26 12.43
N HIS A 72 3.77 -11.43 12.11
CA HIS A 72 2.36 -11.61 11.80
C HIS A 72 1.62 -12.01 13.08
N ASP A 73 1.36 -11.05 13.96
CA ASP A 73 0.77 -11.33 15.28
C ASP A 73 -0.69 -11.73 15.16
N THR A 74 -1.17 -12.54 16.11
CA THR A 74 -2.56 -12.99 16.17
C THR A 74 -3.13 -13.47 14.82
N PRO A 75 -2.45 -14.36 14.07
CA PRO A 75 -2.77 -14.64 12.66
C PRO A 75 -4.15 -15.29 12.43
N LEU A 76 -4.82 -15.73 13.50
CA LEU A 76 -6.18 -16.26 13.47
C LEU A 76 -7.25 -15.15 13.59
N LEU A 77 -6.85 -13.94 13.95
CA LEU A 77 -7.74 -12.78 14.03
C LEU A 77 -8.09 -12.31 12.61
N SER A 78 -9.38 -12.16 12.33
CA SER A 78 -9.83 -11.77 10.99
C SER A 78 -9.46 -10.32 10.65
N HIS A 79 -9.01 -10.09 9.41
CA HIS A 79 -8.84 -8.74 8.86
C HIS A 79 -10.16 -7.93 8.74
N ASN A 80 -11.31 -8.52 9.08
CA ASN A 80 -12.60 -7.85 9.21
C ASN A 80 -12.91 -7.37 10.64
N VAL A 81 -12.01 -7.59 11.61
CA VAL A 81 -12.20 -7.05 12.96
C VAL A 81 -12.04 -5.54 12.93
N VAL A 82 -12.99 -4.85 13.59
CA VAL A 82 -12.97 -3.40 13.73
C VAL A 82 -11.81 -3.00 14.64
N LEU A 83 -10.88 -2.21 14.10
CA LEU A 83 -9.70 -1.73 14.80
C LEU A 83 -10.08 -0.90 16.02
N GLN A 84 -9.43 -1.20 17.14
CA GLN A 84 -9.63 -0.54 18.44
C GLN A 84 -8.33 0.14 18.90
N PRO A 85 -8.42 1.18 19.76
CA PRO A 85 -7.24 1.75 20.40
C PRO A 85 -6.36 0.68 21.07
N GLY A 86 -5.05 0.79 20.87
CA GLY A 86 -4.05 -0.16 21.38
C GLY A 86 -3.67 -1.28 20.42
N MET A 87 -4.42 -1.49 19.33
CA MET A 87 -4.00 -2.40 18.26
C MET A 87 -2.84 -1.79 17.46
N VAL A 88 -1.89 -2.62 17.06
CA VAL A 88 -0.80 -2.24 16.15
C VAL A 88 -0.93 -3.07 14.88
N ILE A 89 -0.80 -2.40 13.73
CA ILE A 89 -0.84 -3.02 12.41
C ILE A 89 0.31 -2.50 11.54
N THR A 90 0.68 -3.26 10.52
CA THR A 90 1.50 -2.73 9.40
C THR A 90 0.60 -2.07 8.36
N VAL A 91 1.17 -1.11 7.63
CA VAL A 91 0.59 -0.52 6.42
C VAL A 91 1.68 -0.50 5.36
N GLU A 92 1.61 -1.44 4.42
CA GLU A 92 2.71 -1.82 3.52
C GLU A 92 2.32 -1.84 2.03
N PRO A 93 1.75 -0.79 1.45
CA PRO A 93 1.38 -0.80 0.03
C PRO A 93 2.58 -1.09 -0.88
N GLY A 94 2.37 -1.95 -1.87
CA GLY A 94 3.42 -2.38 -2.81
C GLY A 94 2.95 -2.44 -4.25
N VAL A 95 3.86 -2.12 -5.19
CA VAL A 95 3.66 -2.33 -6.62
C VAL A 95 4.83 -3.13 -7.20
N TYR A 96 4.51 -4.15 -7.99
CA TYR A 96 5.46 -5.10 -8.57
C TYR A 96 5.18 -5.25 -10.06
N ILE A 97 5.98 -4.60 -10.89
CA ILE A 97 5.83 -4.65 -12.35
C ILE A 97 6.76 -5.75 -12.84
N ARG A 98 6.27 -7.00 -12.82
CA ARG A 98 7.10 -8.16 -13.19
C ARG A 98 7.53 -8.09 -14.66
N ARG A 99 8.67 -8.72 -14.99
CA ARG A 99 9.17 -8.76 -16.38
C ARG A 99 8.22 -9.44 -17.36
N ASP A 100 7.40 -10.36 -16.87
CA ASP A 100 6.38 -11.11 -17.61
C ASP A 100 4.99 -10.46 -17.50
N PHE A 101 4.87 -9.26 -16.92
CA PHE A 101 3.58 -8.57 -16.80
C PHE A 101 2.99 -8.35 -18.20
N PRO A 102 1.72 -8.70 -18.44
CA PRO A 102 1.11 -8.53 -19.76
C PRO A 102 1.05 -7.04 -20.11
N ILE A 103 1.67 -6.66 -21.23
CA ILE A 103 1.87 -5.24 -21.62
C ILE A 103 0.95 -4.82 -22.78
N GLN A 104 -0.05 -5.63 -23.12
CA GLN A 104 -0.89 -5.29 -24.27
C GLN A 104 -1.58 -3.95 -24.00
N ASN A 105 -1.21 -2.92 -24.78
CA ASN A 105 -1.66 -1.53 -24.66
C ASN A 105 -1.08 -0.69 -23.48
N HIS A 106 -0.01 -1.13 -22.80
CA HIS A 106 0.59 -0.41 -21.66
C HIS A 106 1.98 0.15 -21.99
N ILE A 107 2.05 1.24 -22.76
CA ILE A 107 3.32 1.74 -23.32
C ILE A 107 4.33 2.10 -22.22
N LYS A 108 3.91 2.82 -21.17
CA LYS A 108 4.81 3.22 -20.07
C LYS A 108 5.17 2.08 -19.13
N ALA A 109 4.35 1.03 -19.01
CA ALA A 109 4.67 -0.12 -18.17
C ALA A 109 6.00 -0.80 -18.58
N LYS A 110 6.39 -0.72 -19.87
CA LYS A 110 7.66 -1.27 -20.38
C LYS A 110 8.88 -0.68 -19.69
N GLU A 111 8.86 0.61 -19.38
CA GLU A 111 9.97 1.34 -18.75
C GLU A 111 10.22 0.86 -17.32
N PHE A 112 9.19 0.29 -16.68
CA PHE A 112 9.22 -0.14 -15.29
C PHE A 112 9.28 -1.68 -15.13
N LEU A 113 9.45 -2.45 -16.21
CA LEU A 113 9.54 -3.91 -16.12
C LEU A 113 10.71 -4.34 -15.22
N GLY A 114 10.41 -5.19 -14.25
CA GLY A 114 11.35 -5.65 -13.23
C GLY A 114 11.50 -4.68 -12.04
N ALA A 115 10.82 -3.53 -12.06
CA ALA A 115 10.78 -2.63 -10.91
C ALA A 115 9.75 -3.12 -9.88
N ALA A 116 10.09 -2.93 -8.61
CA ALA A 116 9.21 -3.18 -7.49
C ALA A 116 9.51 -2.16 -6.39
N VAL A 117 8.46 -1.69 -5.72
CA VAL A 117 8.56 -0.79 -4.58
C VAL A 117 7.50 -1.18 -3.57
N ARG A 118 7.90 -1.31 -2.30
CA ARG A 118 7.02 -1.41 -1.14
C ARG A 118 7.55 -0.44 -0.09
N ILE A 119 6.65 0.30 0.54
CA ILE A 119 6.96 1.20 1.65
C ILE A 119 6.03 0.79 2.77
N GLU A 120 6.59 0.61 3.96
CA GLU A 120 5.90 -0.01 5.09
C GLU A 120 6.09 0.83 6.35
N ASP A 121 4.98 1.02 7.06
CA ASP A 121 4.91 1.70 8.34
C ASP A 121 4.23 0.83 9.40
N ASP A 122 4.70 0.96 10.64
CA ASP A 122 4.10 0.35 11.82
C ASP A 122 3.17 1.38 12.48
N VAL A 123 1.90 1.05 12.63
CA VAL A 123 0.85 1.99 13.04
C VAL A 123 0.15 1.52 14.30
N LEU A 124 0.28 2.30 15.37
CA LEU A 124 -0.52 2.17 16.57
C LEU A 124 -1.86 2.90 16.40
N ILE A 125 -2.96 2.19 16.56
CA ILE A 125 -4.30 2.75 16.58
C ILE A 125 -4.54 3.42 17.94
N THR A 126 -4.95 4.68 17.95
CA THR A 126 -5.32 5.41 19.18
C THR A 126 -6.67 6.11 19.04
N SER A 127 -7.24 6.58 20.14
CA SER A 127 -8.48 7.37 20.14
C SER A 127 -8.35 8.72 19.45
N ASP A 128 -7.15 9.29 19.41
CA ASP A 128 -6.89 10.63 18.88
C ASP A 128 -6.35 10.60 17.44
N GLY A 129 -6.30 9.40 16.83
CA GLY A 129 -5.76 9.15 15.49
C GLY A 129 -4.60 8.13 15.49
N PRO A 130 -4.18 7.64 14.32
CA PRO A 130 -3.07 6.69 14.23
C PRO A 130 -1.73 7.35 14.59
N GLN A 131 -0.84 6.57 15.20
CA GLN A 131 0.55 6.95 15.45
C GLN A 131 1.49 6.05 14.66
N VAL A 132 2.32 6.65 13.80
CA VAL A 132 3.39 5.94 13.06
C VAL A 132 4.59 5.74 13.97
N LEU A 133 4.92 4.49 14.30
CA LEU A 133 5.96 4.13 15.27
C LEU A 133 7.37 4.23 14.68
N ASN A 134 7.50 4.01 13.38
CA ASN A 134 8.77 4.04 12.63
C ASN A 134 8.99 5.38 11.87
N LYS A 135 8.35 6.48 12.31
CA LYS A 135 8.34 7.80 11.64
C LYS A 135 9.73 8.41 11.36
N GLY A 136 10.77 7.97 12.06
CA GLY A 136 12.15 8.41 11.84
C GLY A 136 12.81 7.80 10.60
N THR A 137 12.15 6.86 9.92
CA THR A 137 12.69 6.18 8.74
C THR A 137 12.54 7.07 7.50
N PRO A 138 13.63 7.35 6.77
CA PRO A 138 13.58 8.06 5.48
C PRO A 138 12.77 7.28 4.45
N GLN A 139 11.80 7.92 3.79
CA GLN A 139 10.92 7.27 2.82
C GLN A 139 10.78 8.04 1.51
N THR A 140 10.94 9.38 1.54
CA THR A 140 10.89 10.15 0.31
C THR A 140 12.19 10.01 -0.49
N VAL A 141 12.12 10.26 -1.80
CA VAL A 141 13.32 10.24 -2.65
C VAL A 141 14.35 11.24 -2.14
N GLU A 142 13.90 12.41 -1.69
CA GLU A 142 14.75 13.47 -1.15
C GLU A 142 15.40 13.06 0.18
N GLU A 143 14.62 12.50 1.11
CA GLU A 143 15.12 12.02 2.42
C GLU A 143 16.15 10.90 2.22
N ILE A 144 15.85 9.92 1.36
CA ILE A 144 16.75 8.81 1.07
C ILE A 144 18.02 9.33 0.37
N SER A 145 17.87 10.17 -0.65
CA SER A 145 19.01 10.73 -1.41
C SER A 145 19.95 11.55 -0.54
N ALA A 146 19.45 12.21 0.50
CA ALA A 146 20.26 12.99 1.42
C ALA A 146 21.17 12.13 2.34
N ILE A 147 20.92 10.82 2.44
CA ILE A 147 21.66 9.92 3.32
C ILE A 147 22.63 9.02 2.55
N ILE A 148 22.31 8.73 1.29
CA ILE A 148 23.12 7.84 0.45
C ILE A 148 24.16 8.58 -0.42
N ASN A 149 24.09 9.91 -0.50
CA ASN A 149 25.04 10.78 -1.21
C ASN A 149 25.91 11.56 -0.23
#